data_AF-A0A9D9XT33-F1
#
_entry.id   AF-A0A9D9XT33-F1
#
_cell.length_a   1.000
_cell.length_b   1.000
_cell.length_c   1.000
_cell.angle_alpha   90.00
_cell.angle_beta   90.00
_cell.angle_gamma   90.00
#
_symmetry.space_group_name_H-M   'P 1'
#
loop_
_entity.id
_entity.type
_entity.pdbx_description
1 polymer ?
#
loop_
_entity_poly.entity_id
_entity_poly.type
_entity_poly.pdbx_seq_one_letter_code
_entity_poly.pdbx_strand_id
1 'polypeptide(L)'
;MALKKMALAATLVMLLATNTYSQNCTIVCPENIIVTADPGKEGTTVKLPSLALAADCGNYTYAPASGSFFRLGTHSIIMTTASGQKCSFSVIVTDNEPPVLSPLTLSRRSLWPASNKMKKTKVRFSTSDNGGLVTTAIAVNSNATDGIKDWEMIETTGELRLRSSRLPDGSPRIYTITVTATDESGNKTKRSTSIAVSETMVAKKAP
;
A
#
# COMPACT_ATOMS: atom_id res chain seq x y z
N MET A 1 -5.90 30.81 95.69
CA MET A 1 -4.93 30.04 94.91
C MET A 1 -5.71 29.14 93.97
N ALA A 2 -5.54 29.35 92.66
CA ALA A 2 -6.35 28.79 91.59
C ALA A 2 -6.24 27.26 91.49
N LEU A 3 -7.24 26.58 90.91
CA LEU A 3 -6.98 25.52 89.92
C LEU A 3 -8.23 25.24 89.04
N LYS A 4 -8.12 25.76 87.81
CA LYS A 4 -8.70 25.37 86.51
C LYS A 4 -9.85 24.35 86.46
N LYS A 5 -11.04 24.81 86.04
CA LYS A 5 -11.99 23.99 85.26
C LYS A 5 -11.51 23.98 83.80
N MET A 6 -11.05 22.83 83.31
CA MET A 6 -10.73 22.61 81.90
C MET A 6 -12.03 22.51 81.10
N ALA A 7 -12.32 23.51 80.27
CA ALA A 7 -13.30 23.38 79.20
C ALA A 7 -12.65 22.55 78.08
N LEU A 8 -13.21 21.37 77.82
CA LEU A 8 -12.81 20.53 76.69
C LEU A 8 -13.44 21.14 75.43
N ALA A 9 -12.66 21.88 74.64
CA ALA A 9 -13.08 22.33 73.33
C ALA A 9 -13.12 21.10 72.40
N ALA A 10 -14.32 20.62 72.08
CA ALA A 10 -14.50 19.64 71.02
C ALA A 10 -14.24 20.33 69.68
N THR A 11 -13.01 20.25 69.19
CA THR A 11 -12.65 20.66 67.83
C THR A 11 -13.39 19.74 66.87
N LEU A 12 -14.46 20.24 66.25
CA LEU A 12 -15.16 19.57 65.17
C LEU A 12 -14.19 19.45 63.98
N VAL A 13 -13.49 18.32 63.89
CA VAL A 13 -12.75 17.95 62.69
C VAL A 13 -13.82 17.61 61.65
N MET A 14 -14.11 18.58 60.77
CA MET A 14 -14.89 18.34 59.56
C MET A 14 -14.04 17.41 58.70
N LEU A 15 -14.26 16.09 58.83
CA LEU A 15 -13.76 15.11 57.86
C LEU A 15 -14.38 15.52 56.52
N LEU A 16 -13.61 16.19 55.67
CA LEU A 16 -13.88 16.18 54.24
C LEU A 16 -13.71 14.71 53.84
N ALA A 17 -14.81 13.96 53.84
CA ALA A 17 -14.87 12.72 53.10
C ALA A 17 -14.51 13.12 51.66
N THR A 18 -13.26 12.88 51.26
CA THR A 18 -12.92 12.87 49.85
C THR A 18 -13.75 11.74 49.30
N ASN A 19 -14.88 12.10 48.71
CA ASN A 19 -15.82 11.19 48.10
C ASN A 19 -15.06 10.58 46.93
N THR A 20 -14.28 9.54 47.19
CA THR A 20 -13.62 8.74 46.17
C THR A 20 -14.76 7.95 45.54
N TYR A 21 -15.48 8.62 44.65
CA TYR A 21 -16.39 7.98 43.72
C TYR A 21 -15.53 6.94 43.01
N SER A 22 -15.75 5.66 43.31
CA SER A 22 -15.19 4.58 42.52
C SER A 22 -15.87 4.71 41.17
N GLN A 23 -15.21 5.43 40.25
CA GLN A 23 -15.66 5.60 38.88
C GLN A 23 -15.61 4.21 38.24
N ASN A 24 -16.74 3.52 38.18
CA ASN A 24 -16.86 2.20 37.57
C ASN A 24 -16.98 2.32 36.04
N CYS A 25 -16.32 3.33 35.45
CA CYS A 25 -16.33 3.54 34.01
C CYS A 25 -15.59 2.38 33.34
N THR A 26 -16.38 1.44 32.84
CA THR A 26 -15.90 0.29 32.08
C THR A 26 -16.13 0.60 30.61
N ILE A 27 -15.04 0.70 29.85
CA ILE A 27 -15.12 0.91 28.40
C ILE A 27 -14.80 -0.38 27.66
N VAL A 28 -15.60 -0.67 26.63
CA VAL A 28 -15.30 -1.72 25.65
C VAL A 28 -14.69 -1.06 24.44
N CYS A 29 -13.53 -1.56 24.01
CA CYS A 29 -12.87 -1.06 22.84
C CYS A 29 -13.64 -1.39 21.56
N PRO A 30 -13.77 -0.43 20.61
CA PRO A 30 -14.18 -0.76 19.26
C PRO A 30 -13.26 -1.83 18.65
N GLU A 31 -13.82 -2.61 17.74
CA GLU A 31 -13.01 -3.47 16.87
C GLU A 31 -12.16 -2.62 15.91
N ASN A 32 -11.12 -3.26 15.35
CA ASN A 32 -10.35 -2.63 14.29
C ASN A 32 -11.22 -2.39 13.05
N ILE A 33 -11.03 -1.25 12.42
CA ILE A 33 -11.75 -0.88 11.20
C ILE A 33 -10.83 -1.18 10.01
N ILE A 34 -11.34 -1.92 9.02
CA ILE A 34 -10.65 -2.16 7.75
C ILE A 34 -11.49 -1.49 6.66
N VAL A 35 -10.87 -0.57 5.93
CA VAL A 35 -11.49 0.15 4.81
C VAL A 35 -10.52 0.17 3.63
N THR A 36 -11.05 0.38 2.44
CA THR A 36 -10.24 0.59 1.25
C THR A 36 -10.10 2.08 0.96
N ALA A 37 -8.95 2.50 0.44
CA ALA A 37 -8.76 3.86 -0.04
C ALA A 37 -9.80 4.25 -1.10
N ASP A 38 -10.08 5.55 -1.22
CA ASP A 38 -10.97 6.06 -2.25
C ASP A 38 -10.31 5.93 -3.63
N PRO A 39 -11.07 5.69 -4.72
CA PRO A 39 -10.51 5.52 -6.06
C PRO A 39 -9.55 6.65 -6.49
N GLY A 40 -8.35 6.28 -6.89
CA GLY A 40 -7.27 7.19 -7.28
C GLY A 40 -6.69 8.03 -6.15
N LYS A 41 -6.93 7.66 -4.88
CA LYS A 41 -6.42 8.35 -3.68
C LYS A 41 -5.56 7.42 -2.84
N GLU A 42 -4.58 8.01 -2.16
CA GLU A 42 -3.69 7.34 -1.21
C GLU A 42 -4.33 7.08 0.17
N GLY A 43 -5.67 7.06 0.25
CA GLY A 43 -6.39 6.99 1.52
C GLY A 43 -7.88 7.26 1.40
N THR A 44 -8.56 7.29 2.55
CA THR A 44 -9.99 7.57 2.64
C THR A 44 -10.33 8.28 3.96
N THR A 45 -11.48 8.93 4.02
CA THR A 45 -12.03 9.50 5.25
C THR A 45 -12.84 8.46 6.01
N VAL A 46 -12.51 8.24 7.29
CA VAL A 46 -13.14 7.19 8.10
C VAL A 46 -14.03 7.80 9.19
N LYS A 47 -15.30 7.41 9.18
CA LYS A 47 -16.24 7.69 10.28
C LYS A 47 -16.10 6.60 11.35
N LEU A 48 -15.61 6.99 12.52
CA LEU A 48 -15.47 6.11 13.67
C LEU A 48 -16.84 5.85 14.33
N PRO A 49 -17.06 4.66 14.91
CA PRO A 49 -18.34 4.29 15.50
C PRO A 49 -18.69 5.18 16.69
N SER A 50 -19.99 5.39 16.91
CA SER A 50 -20.49 5.98 18.15
C SER A 50 -20.64 4.89 19.21
N LEU A 51 -20.19 5.15 20.44
CA LEU A 51 -20.29 4.21 21.56
C LEU A 51 -21.31 4.69 22.58
N ALA A 52 -22.06 3.74 23.15
CA ALA A 52 -22.87 3.95 24.33
C ALA A 52 -22.05 3.57 25.57
N LEU A 53 -21.54 4.57 26.29
CA LEU A 53 -20.79 4.37 27.53
C LEU A 53 -21.73 4.47 28.75
N ALA A 54 -21.32 3.84 29.85
CA ALA A 54 -22.00 4.04 31.13
C ALA A 54 -21.93 5.52 31.56
N ALA A 55 -22.93 5.99 32.32
CA ALA A 55 -23.08 7.40 32.66
C ALA A 55 -21.88 7.99 33.43
N ASP A 56 -21.14 7.14 34.15
CA ASP A 56 -19.94 7.49 34.90
C ASP A 56 -18.69 7.71 34.03
N CYS A 57 -18.73 7.34 32.75
CA CYS A 57 -17.63 7.59 31.82
C CYS A 57 -17.59 9.04 31.27
N GLY A 58 -18.71 9.76 31.34
CA GLY A 58 -18.86 11.06 30.70
C GLY A 58 -18.65 11.01 29.18
N ASN A 59 -18.33 12.16 28.59
CA ASN A 59 -18.08 12.27 27.15
C ASN A 59 -16.75 11.61 26.76
N TYR A 60 -16.58 11.27 25.49
CA TYR A 60 -15.34 10.72 24.98
C TYR A 60 -14.91 11.40 23.68
N THR A 61 -13.62 11.28 23.36
CA THR A 61 -13.02 11.80 22.12
C THR A 61 -12.11 10.75 21.49
N TYR A 62 -12.03 10.76 20.16
CA TYR A 62 -11.03 10.01 19.41
C TYR A 62 -9.88 10.92 18.96
N ALA A 63 -8.67 10.37 18.96
CA ALA A 63 -7.50 10.97 18.34
C ALA A 63 -6.81 9.92 17.44
N PRO A 64 -6.78 10.13 16.10
CA PRO A 64 -7.47 11.16 15.32
C PRO A 64 -9.01 11.14 15.46
N ALA A 65 -9.67 12.27 15.18
CA ALA A 65 -11.11 12.43 15.36
C ALA A 65 -11.92 11.66 14.30
N SER A 66 -13.20 11.36 14.59
CA SER A 66 -14.11 10.76 13.61
C SER A 66 -14.28 11.67 12.40
N GLY A 67 -14.17 11.13 11.18
CA GLY A 67 -14.16 11.90 9.94
C GLY A 67 -12.77 12.41 9.52
N SER A 68 -11.70 11.97 10.18
CA SER A 68 -10.32 12.24 9.72
C SER A 68 -9.99 11.46 8.44
N PHE A 69 -9.09 12.00 7.64
CA PHE A 69 -8.50 11.30 6.48
C PHE A 69 -7.34 10.42 6.94
N PHE A 70 -7.36 9.16 6.53
CA PHE A 70 -6.32 8.17 6.81
C PHE A 70 -5.68 7.71 5.51
N ARG A 71 -4.34 7.76 5.46
CA ARG A 71 -3.55 7.25 4.33
C ARG A 71 -3.51 5.73 4.34
N LEU A 72 -3.07 5.11 3.25
CA LEU A 72 -2.76 3.68 3.20
C LEU A 72 -1.91 3.22 4.39
N GLY A 73 -2.21 2.03 4.90
CA GLY A 73 -1.54 1.42 6.05
C GLY A 73 -2.36 1.45 7.34
N THR A 74 -1.67 1.22 8.46
CA THR A 74 -2.30 1.05 9.78
C THR A 74 -2.11 2.29 10.64
N HIS A 75 -3.21 2.82 11.17
CA HIS A 75 -3.26 4.00 12.03
C HIS A 75 -3.86 3.65 13.39
N SER A 76 -3.18 4.05 14.46
CA SER A 76 -3.68 3.86 15.83
C SER A 76 -4.66 4.98 16.18
N ILE A 77 -5.85 4.60 16.64
CA ILE A 77 -6.85 5.51 17.18
C ILE A 77 -6.87 5.35 18.69
N ILE A 78 -6.74 6.46 19.42
CA ILE A 78 -6.87 6.48 20.87
C ILE A 78 -8.19 7.14 21.22
N MET A 79 -9.05 6.39 21.91
CA MET A 79 -10.23 6.90 22.58
C MET A 79 -9.88 7.31 24.00
N THR A 80 -10.31 8.48 24.43
CA THR A 80 -10.18 8.96 25.82
C THR A 80 -11.54 9.42 26.33
N THR A 81 -11.97 8.91 27.47
CA THR A 81 -13.18 9.39 28.17
C THR A 81 -12.84 10.57 29.08
N ALA A 82 -13.86 11.35 29.47
CA ALA A 82 -13.71 12.47 30.39
C ALA A 82 -13.25 12.02 31.79
N SER A 83 -13.61 10.80 32.17
CA SER A 83 -13.15 10.12 33.40
C SER A 83 -11.74 9.53 33.29
N GLY A 84 -11.06 9.66 32.15
CA GLY A 84 -9.64 9.35 31.96
C GLY A 84 -9.32 7.94 31.47
N GLN A 85 -10.32 7.08 31.25
CA GLN A 85 -10.11 5.76 30.67
C GLN A 85 -9.70 5.89 29.21
N LYS A 86 -8.78 5.02 28.79
CA LYS A 86 -8.24 4.98 27.44
C LYS A 86 -8.41 3.62 26.83
N CYS A 87 -8.71 3.63 25.55
CA CYS A 87 -8.78 2.44 24.72
C CYS A 87 -8.14 2.77 23.36
N SER A 88 -7.50 1.78 22.75
CA SER A 88 -6.98 1.91 21.39
C SER A 88 -7.49 0.81 20.47
N PHE A 89 -7.75 1.16 19.23
CA PHE A 89 -8.01 0.24 18.12
C PHE A 89 -7.32 0.80 16.87
N SER A 90 -7.26 -0.01 15.82
CA SER A 90 -6.61 0.37 14.56
C SER A 90 -7.61 0.67 13.45
N VAL A 91 -7.31 1.69 12.65
CA VAL A 91 -7.87 1.87 11.31
C VAL A 91 -6.84 1.39 10.31
N ILE A 92 -7.20 0.40 9.50
CA ILE A 92 -6.36 -0.18 8.46
C ILE A 92 -6.96 0.23 7.12
N VAL A 93 -6.23 1.05 6.37
CA VAL A 93 -6.61 1.46 5.02
C VAL A 93 -5.83 0.60 4.02
N THR A 94 -6.56 -0.24 3.28
CA THR A 94 -6.00 -1.12 2.25
C THR A 94 -6.09 -0.48 0.87
N ASP A 95 -5.18 -0.88 0.00
CA ASP A 95 -5.22 -0.54 -1.41
C ASP A 95 -5.66 -1.76 -2.23
N ASN A 96 -6.60 -1.55 -3.14
CA ASN A 96 -7.11 -2.56 -4.06
C ASN A 96 -7.05 -2.11 -5.53
N GLU A 97 -6.40 -0.98 -5.80
CA GLU A 97 -6.26 -0.46 -7.15
C GLU A 97 -4.95 -0.96 -7.76
N PRO A 98 -4.97 -1.51 -8.98
CA PRO A 98 -3.76 -1.89 -9.65
C PRO A 98 -3.00 -0.67 -10.19
N PRO A 99 -1.66 -0.72 -10.23
CA PRO A 99 -0.86 0.40 -10.70
C PRO A 99 -1.10 0.63 -12.19
N VAL A 100 -1.04 1.88 -12.62
CA VAL A 100 -1.13 2.25 -14.04
C VAL A 100 0.20 1.98 -14.72
N LEU A 101 0.17 1.22 -15.82
CA LEU A 101 1.34 0.91 -16.66
C LEU A 101 1.15 1.47 -18.08
N SER A 102 2.00 2.44 -18.46
CA SER A 102 1.94 3.08 -19.77
C SER A 102 2.22 2.10 -20.93
N PRO A 103 1.87 2.46 -22.18
CA PRO A 103 2.27 1.68 -23.35
C PRO A 103 3.76 1.39 -23.45
N LEU A 104 4.09 0.12 -23.68
CA LEU A 104 5.47 -0.31 -23.86
C LEU A 104 5.98 0.13 -25.23
N THR A 105 7.16 0.74 -25.24
CA THR A 105 7.89 1.06 -26.47
C THR A 105 9.30 0.49 -26.41
N LEU A 106 9.80 0.01 -27.55
CA LEU A 106 11.15 -0.55 -27.67
C LEU A 106 12.05 0.44 -28.39
N SER A 107 13.33 0.49 -28.00
CA SER A 107 14.33 1.33 -28.70
C SER A 107 14.62 0.87 -30.13
N ARG A 108 14.19 -0.33 -30.49
CA ARG A 108 14.28 -0.90 -31.84
C ARG A 108 12.91 -1.24 -32.37
N ARG A 109 12.71 -1.04 -33.67
CA ARG A 109 11.49 -1.42 -34.37
C ARG A 109 11.53 -2.86 -34.88
N SER A 110 12.71 -3.38 -35.22
CA SER A 110 12.92 -4.77 -35.65
C SER A 110 14.34 -5.25 -35.32
N LEU A 111 14.57 -6.56 -35.44
CA LEU A 111 15.87 -7.22 -35.27
C LEU A 111 16.49 -7.61 -36.62
N TRP A 112 16.39 -6.72 -37.60
CA TRP A 112 16.94 -6.90 -38.96
C TRP A 112 18.23 -6.09 -39.17
N PRO A 113 19.18 -6.53 -40.00
CA PRO A 113 19.30 -7.85 -40.65
C PRO A 113 19.47 -9.02 -39.69
N ALA A 114 19.06 -10.23 -40.13
CA ALA A 114 19.24 -11.47 -39.38
C ALA A 114 20.73 -11.89 -39.35
N SER A 115 21.47 -11.35 -38.38
CA SER A 115 22.92 -11.50 -38.28
C SER A 115 23.41 -12.56 -37.29
N ASN A 116 22.51 -13.27 -36.60
CA ASN A 116 22.83 -14.20 -35.50
C ASN A 116 23.68 -13.56 -34.36
N LYS A 117 23.56 -12.23 -34.20
CA LYS A 117 24.22 -11.46 -33.14
C LYS A 117 23.19 -10.97 -32.12
N MET A 118 23.61 -10.81 -30.87
CA MET A 118 22.79 -10.16 -29.85
C MET A 118 22.65 -8.66 -30.16
N LYS A 119 21.40 -8.19 -30.25
CA LYS A 119 21.08 -6.78 -30.46
C LYS A 119 20.49 -6.20 -29.17
N LYS A 120 21.10 -5.11 -28.72
CA LYS A 120 20.64 -4.34 -27.55
C LYS A 120 19.31 -3.64 -27.84
N THR A 121 18.34 -3.81 -26.96
CA THR A 121 17.01 -3.20 -27.01
C THR A 121 16.63 -2.73 -25.61
N LYS A 122 16.15 -1.50 -25.49
CA LYS A 122 15.65 -0.95 -24.23
C LYS A 122 14.12 -0.90 -24.26
N VAL A 123 13.48 -1.35 -23.18
CA VAL A 123 12.04 -1.18 -22.97
C VAL A 123 11.83 0.17 -22.27
N ARG A 124 10.90 0.97 -22.78
CA ARG A 124 10.52 2.25 -22.19
C ARG A 124 9.04 2.21 -21.82
N PHE A 125 8.77 2.60 -20.59
CA PHE A 125 7.44 2.71 -19.98
C PHE A 125 7.56 3.60 -18.73
N SER A 126 6.43 4.09 -18.25
CA SER A 126 6.25 4.69 -16.93
C SER A 126 5.19 3.93 -16.15
N THR A 127 5.29 4.03 -14.83
CA THR A 127 4.31 3.51 -13.87
C THR A 127 3.86 4.62 -12.94
N SER A 128 2.63 4.55 -12.47
CA SER A 128 2.08 5.42 -11.42
C SER A 128 1.01 4.66 -10.66
N ASP A 129 0.75 5.07 -9.42
CA ASP A 129 -0.28 4.46 -8.59
C ASP A 129 -0.95 5.51 -7.69
N ASN A 130 -2.07 5.15 -7.06
CA ASN A 130 -2.84 6.00 -6.15
C ASN A 130 -2.06 6.36 -4.86
N GLY A 131 -1.00 5.61 -4.55
CA GLY A 131 -0.01 5.84 -3.48
C GLY A 131 1.04 4.72 -3.48
N GLY A 132 2.12 4.87 -2.71
CA GLY A 132 3.11 3.78 -2.54
C GLY A 132 4.11 3.58 -3.70
N LEU A 133 4.99 2.60 -3.52
CA LEU A 133 6.04 2.25 -4.49
C LEU A 133 5.57 1.18 -5.47
N VAL A 134 5.84 1.41 -6.76
CA VAL A 134 5.60 0.39 -7.80
C VAL A 134 6.91 -0.30 -8.17
N THR A 135 6.93 -1.62 -8.01
CA THR A 135 8.02 -2.50 -8.47
C THR A 135 7.68 -3.07 -9.85
N THR A 136 8.70 -3.33 -10.67
CA THR A 136 8.50 -3.80 -12.04
C THR A 136 9.36 -5.02 -12.36
N ALA A 137 8.77 -6.03 -12.97
CA ALA A 137 9.45 -7.22 -13.48
C ALA A 137 9.28 -7.34 -14.99
N ILE A 138 10.38 -7.65 -15.69
CA ILE A 138 10.37 -7.89 -17.14
C ILE A 138 10.52 -9.40 -17.38
N ALA A 139 9.68 -9.95 -18.24
CA ALA A 139 9.78 -11.32 -18.72
C ALA A 139 9.88 -11.31 -20.26
N VAL A 140 10.73 -12.17 -20.80
CA VAL A 140 10.90 -12.33 -22.24
C VAL A 140 10.64 -13.79 -22.60
N ASN A 141 9.82 -14.00 -23.62
CA ASN A 141 9.60 -15.29 -24.25
C ASN A 141 9.81 -15.17 -25.76
N SER A 142 10.00 -16.30 -26.46
CA SER A 142 9.99 -16.34 -27.92
C SER A 142 9.02 -17.40 -28.45
N ASN A 143 8.65 -17.32 -29.72
CA ASN A 143 7.86 -18.35 -30.40
C ASN A 143 8.67 -19.62 -30.77
N ALA A 144 9.93 -19.71 -30.35
CA ALA A 144 10.77 -20.86 -30.64
C ALA A 144 10.46 -22.05 -29.74
N THR A 145 10.52 -23.25 -30.30
CA THR A 145 10.34 -24.53 -29.60
C THR A 145 11.66 -25.27 -29.43
N ASP A 146 12.79 -24.61 -29.73
CA ASP A 146 14.13 -25.20 -29.72
C ASP A 146 14.77 -25.25 -28.32
N GLY A 147 14.15 -24.61 -27.32
CA GLY A 147 14.66 -24.55 -25.96
C GLY A 147 15.93 -23.69 -25.81
N ILE A 148 16.32 -22.96 -26.86
CA ILE A 148 17.54 -22.15 -26.86
C ILE A 148 17.23 -20.80 -26.21
N LYS A 149 18.02 -20.45 -25.18
CA LYS A 149 17.95 -19.12 -24.57
C LYS A 149 18.60 -18.09 -25.50
N ASP A 150 17.75 -17.42 -26.28
CA ASP A 150 18.14 -16.44 -27.30
C ASP A 150 17.99 -14.99 -26.86
N TRP A 151 17.92 -14.78 -25.55
CA TRP A 151 17.90 -13.46 -24.94
C TRP A 151 18.66 -13.43 -23.61
N GLU A 152 19.14 -12.24 -23.29
CA GLU A 152 19.80 -11.92 -22.03
C GLU A 152 19.22 -10.60 -21.51
N MET A 153 19.01 -10.49 -20.21
CA MET A 153 18.67 -9.25 -19.54
C MET A 153 19.85 -8.82 -18.68
N ILE A 154 20.25 -7.56 -18.81
CA ILE A 154 21.29 -6.97 -17.97
C ILE A 154 20.58 -6.28 -16.80
N GLU A 155 20.43 -6.98 -15.68
CA GLU A 155 19.65 -6.52 -14.51
C GLU A 155 20.13 -5.17 -13.97
N THR A 156 21.45 -4.90 -13.99
CA THR A 156 22.03 -3.64 -13.53
C THR A 156 21.64 -2.42 -14.34
N THR A 157 21.22 -2.60 -15.60
CA THR A 157 20.87 -1.49 -16.51
C THR A 157 19.44 -1.57 -17.05
N GLY A 158 18.74 -2.69 -16.84
CA GLY A 158 17.45 -3.00 -17.45
C GLY A 158 17.50 -3.16 -18.98
N GLU A 159 18.69 -3.35 -19.56
CA GLU A 159 18.87 -3.50 -21.01
C GLU A 159 18.62 -4.95 -21.44
N LEU A 160 17.82 -5.15 -22.50
CA LEU A 160 17.60 -6.45 -23.11
C LEU A 160 18.56 -6.66 -24.28
N ARG A 161 19.07 -7.88 -24.42
CA ARG A 161 19.81 -8.35 -25.60
C ARG A 161 19.02 -9.49 -26.21
N LEU A 162 18.63 -9.34 -27.47
CA LEU A 162 17.84 -10.32 -28.22
C LEU A 162 18.64 -10.79 -29.43
N ARG A 163 18.67 -12.10 -29.68
CA ARG A 163 19.40 -12.66 -30.83
C ARG A 163 18.69 -12.29 -32.14
N SER A 164 19.45 -11.80 -33.11
CA SER A 164 18.95 -11.51 -34.46
C SER A 164 19.03 -12.74 -35.37
N SER A 165 18.43 -13.86 -34.97
CA SER A 165 18.35 -15.10 -35.75
C SER A 165 16.90 -15.48 -36.02
N ARG A 166 16.62 -15.97 -37.23
CA ARG A 166 15.32 -16.56 -37.58
C ARG A 166 15.20 -17.96 -36.97
N LEU A 167 14.02 -18.56 -37.04
CA LEU A 167 13.81 -19.95 -36.67
C LEU A 167 14.45 -20.89 -37.71
N PRO A 168 14.73 -22.17 -37.38
CA PRO A 168 15.37 -23.12 -38.31
C PRO A 168 14.61 -23.34 -39.62
N ASP A 169 13.28 -23.21 -39.59
CA ASP A 169 12.40 -23.30 -40.76
C ASP A 169 12.40 -22.02 -41.63
N GLY A 170 13.21 -21.03 -41.25
CA GLY A 170 13.27 -19.73 -41.92
C GLY A 170 12.13 -18.79 -41.53
N SER A 171 11.21 -19.15 -40.63
CA SER A 171 10.17 -18.21 -40.17
C SER A 171 10.75 -17.14 -39.22
N PRO A 172 10.08 -15.97 -39.05
CA PRO A 172 10.55 -14.95 -38.13
C PRO A 172 10.55 -15.46 -36.68
N ARG A 173 11.67 -15.26 -35.99
CA ARG A 173 11.68 -15.36 -34.52
C ARG A 173 11.02 -14.10 -33.95
N ILE A 174 10.02 -14.30 -33.11
CA ILE A 174 9.26 -13.23 -32.46
C ILE A 174 9.53 -13.33 -30.97
N TYR A 175 10.07 -12.26 -30.40
CA TYR A 175 10.20 -12.10 -28.96
C TYR A 175 8.97 -11.37 -28.44
N THR A 176 8.38 -11.89 -27.36
CA THR A 176 7.33 -11.22 -26.59
C THR A 176 7.91 -10.78 -25.26
N ILE A 177 7.90 -9.48 -25.03
CA ILE A 177 8.38 -8.82 -23.82
C ILE A 177 7.15 -8.44 -23.01
N THR A 178 7.07 -8.93 -21.78
CA THR A 178 6.00 -8.62 -20.83
C THR A 178 6.57 -7.86 -19.65
N VAL A 179 5.97 -6.72 -19.33
CA VAL A 179 6.27 -5.96 -18.11
C VAL A 179 5.12 -6.18 -17.14
N THR A 180 5.44 -6.54 -15.90
CA THR A 180 4.50 -6.61 -14.78
C THR A 180 4.85 -5.52 -13.79
N ALA A 181 3.94 -4.57 -13.57
CA ALA A 181 3.99 -3.60 -12.48
C ALA A 181 3.25 -4.17 -11.26
N THR A 182 3.83 -4.07 -10.07
CA THR A 182 3.25 -4.53 -8.80
C THR A 182 3.43 -3.44 -7.75
N ASP A 183 2.34 -3.01 -7.10
CA ASP A 183 2.40 -2.07 -5.97
C ASP A 183 2.79 -2.78 -4.65
N GLU A 184 2.82 -2.03 -3.55
CA GLU A 184 3.16 -2.54 -2.21
C GLU A 184 2.08 -3.45 -1.60
N SER A 185 0.83 -3.31 -2.04
CA SER A 185 -0.32 -4.13 -1.62
C SER A 185 -0.46 -5.42 -2.43
N GLY A 186 0.35 -5.55 -3.49
CA GLY A 186 0.42 -6.71 -4.36
C GLY A 186 -0.53 -6.68 -5.55
N ASN A 187 -1.24 -5.58 -5.82
CA ASN A 187 -2.04 -5.48 -7.04
C ASN A 187 -1.12 -5.35 -8.27
N LYS A 188 -1.60 -5.81 -9.43
CA LYS A 188 -0.74 -6.03 -10.60
C LYS A 188 -1.37 -5.55 -11.89
N THR A 189 -0.54 -4.91 -12.71
CA THR A 189 -0.85 -4.61 -14.11
C THR A 189 0.21 -5.21 -15.01
N LYS A 190 -0.23 -5.87 -16.09
CA LYS A 190 0.65 -6.47 -17.09
C LYS A 190 0.43 -5.84 -18.45
N ARG A 191 1.52 -5.67 -19.20
CA ARG A 191 1.47 -5.23 -20.59
C ARG A 191 2.55 -5.93 -21.40
N SER A 192 2.27 -6.24 -22.66
CA SER A 192 3.20 -6.98 -23.52
C SER A 192 3.38 -6.30 -24.88
N THR A 193 4.62 -6.25 -25.35
CA THR A 193 4.98 -5.85 -26.72
C THR A 193 5.81 -6.96 -27.36
N SER A 194 5.91 -6.97 -28.68
CA SER A 194 6.69 -7.98 -29.40
C SER A 194 7.61 -7.33 -30.41
N ILE A 195 8.74 -7.97 -30.71
CA ILE A 195 9.69 -7.56 -31.76
C ILE A 195 10.14 -8.79 -32.55
N ALA A 196 10.24 -8.67 -33.87
CA ALA A 196 10.56 -9.78 -34.75
C ALA A 196 11.93 -9.63 -35.42
N VAL A 197 12.56 -10.77 -35.71
CA VAL A 197 13.70 -10.89 -36.63
C VAL A 197 13.16 -10.92 -38.06
N SER A 198 12.75 -9.77 -38.55
CA SER A 198 12.13 -9.58 -39.86
C SER A 198 12.36 -8.15 -40.36
N GLU A 199 12.48 -8.00 -41.67
CA GLU A 199 12.55 -6.70 -42.33
C GLU A 199 11.22 -5.95 -42.28
N THR A 200 10.11 -6.69 -42.40
CA THR A 200 8.77 -6.12 -42.59
C THR A 200 7.89 -6.16 -41.33
N MET A 201 8.20 -7.02 -40.35
CA MET A 201 7.45 -7.08 -39.10
C MET A 201 8.07 -6.16 -38.05
N VAL A 202 7.34 -5.08 -37.71
CA VAL A 202 7.77 -4.09 -36.72
C VAL A 202 7.13 -4.34 -35.36
N ALA A 203 7.81 -3.87 -34.32
CA ALA A 203 7.34 -3.98 -32.96
C ALA A 203 5.98 -3.27 -32.79
N LYS A 204 4.99 -4.00 -32.26
CA LYS A 204 3.66 -3.44 -32.01
C LYS A 204 3.65 -2.69 -30.70
N LYS A 205 3.13 -1.46 -30.69
CA LYS A 205 2.81 -0.76 -29.45
C LYS A 205 1.74 -1.57 -28.74
N ALA A 206 2.00 -1.94 -27.48
CA ALA A 206 0.99 -2.59 -26.67
C ALA A 206 -0.17 -1.60 -26.41
N PRO A 207 -1.45 -1.99 -26.56
CA PRO A 207 -2.60 -1.16 -26.23
C PRO A 207 -2.73 -0.95 -24.74
#